data_AF-A0AAD6V8S2-F1
#
_entry.id   AF-A0AAD6V8S2-F1
#
_cell.length_a   1.000
_cell.length_b   1.000
_cell.length_c   1.000
_cell.angle_alpha   90.00
_cell.angle_beta   90.00
_cell.angle_gamma   90.00
#
_symmetry.space_group_name_H-M   'P 1'
#
loop_
_entity.id
_entity.type
_entity.pdbx_description
1 polymer ?
#
loop_
_entity_poly.entity_id
_entity_poly.type
_entity_poly.pdbx_seq_one_letter_code
_entity_poly.pdbx_strand_id
1 'polypeptide(L)'
;FIRALEGATLDNSGLDPNVVHSLRHPIQECVDVSDDADFRLSLDTFLADTYASEATYEATRKGIQRHSPHIAMLSHYQIKKRIEDLTGVIPISHDMCPNSCIAYTAHWEELEECPKCHTPRYDPITKVARKFDTIPLGPVLQALWRSKESATRM
;
A
#
# COMPACT_ATOMS: atom_id res chain seq x y z
N PHE A 1 -14.95 14.72 15.57
CA PHE A 1 -14.41 15.03 14.23
C PHE A 1 -13.90 16.46 14.10
N ILE A 2 -14.70 17.51 14.30
CA ILE A 2 -14.24 18.93 14.15
C ILE A 2 -12.95 19.22 14.94
N ARG A 3 -12.92 18.91 16.24
CA ARG A 3 -11.71 19.09 17.07
C ARG A 3 -10.48 18.32 16.59
N ALA A 4 -10.68 17.14 16.00
CA ALA A 4 -9.58 16.36 15.44
C ALA A 4 -9.03 17.00 14.15
N LEU A 5 -9.87 17.67 13.37
CA LEU A 5 -9.46 18.42 12.18
C LEU A 5 -8.74 19.71 12.57
N GLU A 6 -9.20 20.42 13.61
CA GLU A 6 -8.57 21.66 14.10
C GLU A 6 -7.12 21.44 14.57
N GLY A 7 -6.83 20.27 15.16
CA GLY A 7 -5.50 19.88 15.60
C GLY A 7 -4.73 19.01 14.60
N ALA A 8 -5.21 18.83 13.37
CA ALA A 8 -4.58 17.95 12.40
C ALA A 8 -3.24 18.53 11.92
N THR A 9 -2.20 17.71 11.98
CA THR A 9 -0.85 18.01 11.54
C THR A 9 -0.31 16.81 10.77
N LEU A 10 0.80 16.98 10.04
CA LEU A 10 1.44 15.84 9.40
C LEU A 10 1.96 14.82 10.44
N ASP A 11 2.47 15.29 11.59
CA ASP A 11 3.08 14.43 12.61
C ASP A 11 2.06 13.58 13.39
N ASN A 12 0.80 14.00 13.44
CA ASN A 12 -0.29 13.22 14.07
C ASN A 12 -1.26 12.61 13.06
N SER A 13 -0.83 12.46 11.79
CA SER A 13 -1.65 11.90 10.71
C SER A 13 -1.86 10.39 10.78
N GLY A 14 -1.14 9.68 11.67
CA GLY A 14 -1.14 8.22 11.73
C GLY A 14 -0.29 7.54 10.64
N LEU A 15 0.44 8.33 9.84
CA LEU A 15 1.44 7.84 8.90
C LEU A 15 2.64 7.24 9.63
N ASP A 16 3.25 6.22 9.03
CA ASP A 16 4.55 5.72 9.49
C ASP A 16 5.57 6.88 9.53
N PRO A 17 6.41 6.99 10.58
CA PRO A 17 7.38 8.07 10.70
C PRO A 17 8.31 8.20 9.48
N ASN A 18 8.63 7.10 8.81
CA ASN A 18 9.43 7.14 7.59
C ASN A 18 8.66 7.75 6.41
N VAL A 19 7.34 7.54 6.33
CA VAL A 19 6.49 8.19 5.32
C VAL A 19 6.41 9.69 5.58
N VAL A 20 6.26 10.11 6.85
CA VAL A 20 6.29 11.53 7.23
C VAL A 20 7.63 12.17 6.87
N HIS A 21 8.73 11.46 7.12
CA HIS A 21 10.06 11.91 6.74
C HIS A 21 10.18 12.05 5.21
N SER A 22 9.81 11.02 4.44
CA SER A 22 9.84 11.05 2.97
C SER A 22 8.95 12.14 2.37
N LEU A 23 7.82 12.45 3.01
CA LEU A 23 6.98 13.58 2.60
C LEU A 23 7.68 14.93 2.75
N ARG A 24 8.53 15.10 3.77
CA ARG A 24 9.35 16.31 3.97
C ARG A 24 10.61 16.31 3.11
N HIS A 25 11.11 15.12 2.78
CA HIS A 25 12.35 14.90 2.05
C HIS A 25 12.10 13.93 0.89
N PRO A 26 11.43 14.38 -0.19
CA PRO A 26 11.03 13.50 -1.29
C PRO A 26 12.24 12.89 -1.98
N ILE A 27 12.08 11.64 -2.42
CA ILE A 27 13.08 10.94 -3.25
C ILE A 27 13.25 11.74 -4.55
N GLN A 28 14.48 12.16 -4.84
CA GLN A 28 14.80 12.94 -6.04
C GLN A 28 15.44 12.09 -7.15
N GLU A 29 15.94 10.92 -6.80
CA GLU A 29 16.58 10.01 -7.74
C GLU A 29 15.56 9.47 -8.75
N CYS A 30 15.95 9.44 -10.03
CA CYS A 30 15.16 8.75 -11.04
C CYS A 30 15.22 7.25 -10.78
N VAL A 31 14.06 6.59 -10.79
CA VAL A 31 14.01 5.13 -10.79
C VAL A 31 14.46 4.65 -12.15
N ASP A 32 15.60 3.97 -12.16
CA ASP A 32 16.06 3.18 -13.27
C ASP A 32 15.98 1.70 -12.90
N VAL A 33 15.29 0.95 -13.75
CA VAL A 33 15.03 -0.48 -13.58
C VAL A 33 15.35 -1.26 -14.85
N SER A 34 16.04 -0.64 -15.81
CA SER A 34 16.37 -1.27 -17.09
C SER A 34 17.28 -2.48 -16.93
N ASP A 35 18.11 -2.46 -15.90
CA ASP A 35 19.18 -3.44 -15.73
C ASP A 35 18.78 -4.62 -14.80
N ASP A 36 17.58 -4.58 -14.22
CA ASP A 36 17.04 -5.64 -13.36
C ASP A 36 15.90 -6.39 -14.07
N ALA A 37 16.26 -7.34 -14.93
CA ALA A 37 15.33 -8.10 -15.75
C ALA A 37 14.32 -8.91 -14.91
N ASP A 38 14.76 -9.46 -13.77
CA ASP A 38 13.90 -10.26 -12.89
C ASP A 38 12.91 -9.36 -12.14
N PHE A 39 13.33 -8.18 -11.69
CA PHE A 39 12.41 -7.17 -11.18
C PHE A 39 11.41 -6.72 -12.24
N ARG A 40 11.87 -6.50 -13.48
CA ARG A 40 10.99 -6.09 -14.59
C ARG A 40 9.92 -7.13 -14.86
N LEU A 41 10.30 -8.41 -14.94
CA LEU A 41 9.36 -9.53 -15.06
C LEU A 41 8.36 -9.54 -13.89
N SER A 42 8.85 -9.36 -12.66
CA SER A 42 8.03 -9.35 -11.45
C SER A 42 7.00 -8.22 -11.47
N LEU A 43 7.42 -7.03 -11.90
CA LEU A 43 6.59 -5.83 -12.01
C LEU A 43 5.55 -5.97 -13.13
N ASP A 44 5.95 -6.37 -14.32
CA ASP A 44 5.03 -6.52 -15.46
C ASP A 44 3.96 -7.58 -15.15
N THR A 45 4.35 -8.68 -14.52
CA THR A 45 3.39 -9.70 -14.06
C THR A 45 2.46 -9.15 -13.00
N PHE A 46 2.98 -8.39 -12.02
CA PHE A 46 2.18 -7.82 -10.94
C PHE A 46 1.13 -6.83 -11.49
N LEU A 47 1.52 -5.99 -12.45
CA LEU A 47 0.62 -5.05 -13.12
C LEU A 47 -0.43 -5.77 -13.98
N ALA A 48 -0.08 -6.88 -14.63
CA ALA A 48 -1.05 -7.71 -15.36
C ALA A 48 -2.06 -8.38 -14.42
N ASP A 49 -1.64 -8.73 -13.20
CA ASP A 49 -2.45 -9.39 -12.18
C ASP A 49 -3.22 -8.42 -11.26
N THR A 50 -3.38 -7.14 -11.64
CA THR A 50 -4.05 -6.12 -10.80
C THR A 50 -5.46 -6.55 -10.33
N TYR A 51 -6.16 -7.39 -11.12
CA TYR A 51 -7.48 -7.93 -10.77
C TYR A 51 -7.46 -9.40 -10.31
N ALA A 52 -6.29 -10.02 -10.31
CA ALA A 52 -6.12 -11.41 -9.90
C ALA A 52 -5.81 -11.49 -8.40
N SER A 53 -5.89 -12.71 -7.86
CA SER A 53 -5.52 -12.96 -6.47
C SER A 53 -3.99 -13.06 -6.32
N GLU A 54 -3.47 -12.78 -5.12
CA GLU A 54 -2.07 -13.08 -4.77
C GLU A 54 -1.70 -14.54 -5.06
N ALA A 55 -2.65 -15.47 -4.90
CA ALA A 55 -2.44 -16.88 -5.21
C ALA A 55 -2.20 -17.12 -6.71
N THR A 56 -2.80 -16.32 -7.59
CA THR A 56 -2.57 -16.36 -9.04
C THR A 56 -1.14 -15.96 -9.35
N TYR A 57 -0.68 -14.84 -8.81
CA TYR A 57 0.69 -14.35 -8.97
C TYR A 57 1.71 -15.40 -8.50
N GLU A 58 1.50 -15.98 -7.31
CA GLU A 58 2.40 -17.01 -6.76
C GLU A 58 2.39 -18.30 -7.57
N ALA A 59 1.25 -18.68 -8.17
CA ALA A 59 1.19 -19.82 -9.08
C ALA A 59 2.00 -19.57 -10.36
N THR A 60 1.87 -18.37 -10.95
CA THR A 60 2.65 -17.93 -12.11
C THR A 60 4.15 -17.95 -11.80
N ARG A 61 4.56 -17.34 -10.69
CA ARG A 61 5.95 -17.34 -10.21
C ARG A 61 6.51 -18.76 -10.05
N LYS A 62 5.75 -19.67 -9.43
CA LYS A 62 6.14 -21.09 -9.31
C LYS A 62 6.22 -21.81 -10.65
N GLY A 63 5.36 -21.46 -11.61
CA GLY A 63 5.42 -21.97 -12.98
C GLY A 63 6.74 -21.58 -13.66
N ILE A 64 7.09 -20.30 -13.61
CA ILE A 64 8.33 -19.75 -14.17
C ILE A 64 9.55 -20.39 -13.49
N GLN A 65 9.58 -20.45 -12.16
CA GLN A 65 10.69 -21.04 -11.41
C GLN A 65 10.95 -22.52 -11.76
N ARG A 66 9.89 -23.30 -12.03
CA ARG A 66 10.02 -24.71 -12.43
C ARG A 66 10.64 -24.87 -13.82
N HIS A 67 10.30 -23.97 -14.75
CA HIS A 67 10.83 -24.01 -16.12
C HIS A 67 12.23 -23.39 -16.21
N SER A 68 12.46 -22.27 -15.52
CA SER A 68 13.66 -21.45 -15.59
C SER A 68 14.18 -21.12 -14.17
N PRO A 69 14.92 -22.04 -13.51
CA PRO A 69 15.29 -21.87 -12.10
C PRO A 69 16.24 -20.72 -11.78
N HIS A 70 16.87 -20.13 -12.79
CA HIS A 70 17.80 -19.01 -12.66
C HIS A 70 17.10 -17.65 -12.59
N ILE A 71 15.80 -17.59 -12.92
CA ILE A 71 15.00 -16.36 -12.83
C ILE A 71 14.58 -16.15 -11.38
N ALA A 72 15.04 -15.08 -10.76
CA ALA A 72 14.74 -14.72 -9.38
C ALA A 72 13.52 -13.78 -9.30
N MET A 73 12.38 -14.23 -9.85
CA MET A 73 11.14 -13.46 -9.78
C MET A 73 10.69 -13.28 -8.31
N LEU A 74 10.41 -12.03 -7.94
CA LEU A 74 10.00 -11.65 -6.59
C LEU A 74 8.65 -12.28 -6.22
N SER A 75 8.44 -12.57 -4.93
CA SER A 75 7.11 -12.91 -4.41
C SER A 75 6.16 -11.72 -4.48
N HIS A 76 4.86 -11.97 -4.38
CA HIS A 76 3.83 -10.92 -4.40
C HIS A 76 4.08 -9.85 -3.32
N TYR A 77 4.45 -10.28 -2.11
CA TYR A 77 4.86 -9.38 -1.03
C TYR A 77 6.12 -8.57 -1.38
N GLN A 78 7.16 -9.23 -1.93
CA GLN A 78 8.43 -8.58 -2.25
C GLN A 78 8.27 -7.53 -3.35
N ILE A 79 7.50 -7.81 -4.40
CA ILE A 79 7.25 -6.82 -5.48
C ILE A 79 6.45 -5.63 -4.94
N LYS A 80 5.41 -5.87 -4.12
CA LYS A 80 4.64 -4.79 -3.50
C LYS A 80 5.54 -3.91 -2.62
N LYS A 81 6.37 -4.52 -1.78
CA LYS A 81 7.31 -3.79 -0.93
C LYS A 81 8.33 -2.99 -1.74
N ARG A 82 8.85 -3.57 -2.82
CA ARG A 82 9.79 -2.87 -3.70
C ARG A 82 9.14 -1.70 -4.44
N ILE A 83 7.86 -1.81 -4.82
CA ILE A 83 7.09 -0.68 -5.39
C ILE A 83 6.90 0.42 -4.35
N GLU A 84 6.53 0.07 -3.11
CA GLU A 84 6.40 1.02 -2.00
C GLU A 84 7.72 1.79 -1.78
N ASP A 85 8.86 1.09 -1.76
CA ASP A 85 10.17 1.69 -1.55
C ASP A 85 10.60 2.59 -2.73
N LEU A 86 10.31 2.18 -3.98
CA LEU A 86 10.66 2.95 -5.19
C LEU A 86 9.81 4.20 -5.38
N THR A 87 8.56 4.17 -4.92
CA THR A 87 7.59 5.26 -5.13
C THR A 87 7.42 6.13 -3.88
N GLY A 88 7.75 5.61 -2.70
CA GLY A 88 7.38 6.20 -1.41
C GLY A 88 5.88 6.11 -1.11
N VAL A 89 5.08 5.47 -1.96
CA VAL A 89 3.62 5.36 -1.80
C VAL A 89 3.30 4.16 -0.92
N ILE A 90 3.13 4.43 0.37
CA ILE A 90 2.81 3.42 1.38
C ILE A 90 1.34 3.59 1.81
N PRO A 91 0.51 2.54 1.70
CA PRO A 91 -0.87 2.59 2.15
C PRO A 91 -0.99 2.74 3.67
N ILE A 92 -2.01 3.49 4.12
CA ILE A 92 -2.43 3.54 5.52
C ILE A 92 -3.53 2.49 5.72
N SER A 93 -3.24 1.46 6.51
CA SER A 93 -4.19 0.38 6.75
C SER A 93 -4.90 0.57 8.08
N HIS A 94 -6.22 0.59 8.04
CA HIS A 94 -7.05 0.72 9.23
C HIS A 94 -8.09 -0.40 9.24
N ASP A 95 -8.48 -0.81 10.44
CA ASP A 95 -9.58 -1.75 10.59
C ASP A 95 -10.90 -1.08 10.17
N MET A 96 -11.79 -1.87 9.57
CA MET A 96 -13.13 -1.46 9.21
C MET A 96 -14.16 -2.54 9.53
N CYS A 97 -15.39 -2.10 9.71
CA CYS A 97 -16.53 -2.99 9.84
C CYS A 97 -16.78 -3.75 8.53
N PRO A 98 -16.93 -5.09 8.55
CA PRO A 98 -17.11 -5.88 7.34
C PRO A 98 -18.44 -5.62 6.61
N ASN A 99 -19.46 -5.12 7.32
CA ASN A 99 -20.81 -4.93 6.81
C ASN A 99 -21.14 -3.47 6.45
N SER A 100 -20.58 -2.51 7.18
CA SER A 100 -20.90 -1.09 7.00
C SER A 100 -19.77 -0.27 6.36
N CYS A 101 -18.58 -0.85 6.23
CA CYS A 101 -17.36 -0.19 5.78
C CYS A 101 -16.94 1.03 6.62
N ILE A 102 -17.47 1.17 7.85
CA ILE A 102 -16.99 2.19 8.79
C ILE A 102 -15.58 1.84 9.24
N ALA A 103 -14.68 2.82 9.14
CA ALA A 103 -13.31 2.77 9.62
C ALA A 103 -13.22 2.97 11.14
N TYR A 104 -12.54 2.07 11.85
CA TYR A 104 -12.22 2.24 13.27
C TYR A 104 -11.01 3.16 13.42
N THR A 105 -11.27 4.47 13.37
CA THR A 105 -10.25 5.52 13.43
C THR A 105 -10.64 6.60 14.43
N ALA A 106 -9.65 7.28 15.02
CA ALA A 106 -9.83 8.37 15.96
C ALA A 106 -10.84 8.03 17.09
N HIS A 107 -12.03 8.64 17.08
CA HIS A 107 -13.02 8.46 18.16
C HIS A 107 -13.63 7.05 18.18
N TRP A 108 -13.39 6.26 17.14
CA TRP A 108 -13.86 4.87 17.00
C TRP A 108 -12.72 3.85 17.12
N GLU A 109 -11.50 4.29 17.43
CA GLU A 109 -10.31 3.43 17.48
C GLU A 109 -10.40 2.33 18.55
N GLU A 110 -11.03 2.63 19.68
CA GLU A 110 -11.21 1.70 20.81
C GLU A 110 -12.51 0.87 20.72
N LEU A 111 -13.31 1.04 19.65
CA LEU A 111 -14.54 0.27 19.51
C LEU A 111 -14.24 -1.16 19.04
N GLU A 112 -14.82 -2.13 19.75
CA GLU A 112 -14.79 -3.55 19.38
C GLU A 112 -16.03 -3.98 18.56
N GLU A 113 -17.03 -3.11 18.47
CA GLU A 113 -18.26 -3.35 17.71
C GLU A 113 -18.60 -2.15 16.82
N CYS A 114 -19.18 -2.43 15.66
CA CYS A 114 -19.60 -1.38 14.75
C CYS A 114 -20.75 -0.55 15.34
N PRO A 115 -20.64 0.79 15.42
CA PRO A 115 -21.70 1.63 15.99
C PRO A 115 -22.96 1.70 15.11
N LYS A 116 -22.90 1.23 13.86
CA LYS A 116 -24.02 1.26 12.90
C LYS A 116 -24.77 -0.07 12.79
N CYS A 117 -24.05 -1.19 12.83
CA CYS A 117 -24.64 -2.52 12.59
C CYS A 117 -24.29 -3.55 13.67
N HIS A 118 -23.61 -3.15 14.74
CA HIS A 118 -23.24 -3.98 15.90
C HIS A 118 -22.43 -5.24 15.57
N THR A 119 -21.91 -5.34 14.35
CA THR A 119 -21.03 -6.44 13.99
C THR A 119 -19.69 -6.29 14.73
N PRO A 120 -19.17 -7.38 15.33
CA PRO A 120 -17.85 -7.37 15.94
C PRO A 120 -16.78 -6.93 14.94
N ARG A 121 -15.82 -6.13 15.41
CA ARG A 121 -14.66 -5.67 14.65
C ARG A 121 -13.78 -6.83 14.22
N TYR A 122 -13.56 -7.76 15.14
CA TYR A 122 -12.70 -8.93 14.93
C TYR A 122 -13.53 -10.16 14.58
N ASP A 123 -13.08 -10.92 13.60
CA ASP A 123 -13.64 -12.23 13.32
C ASP A 123 -13.46 -13.16 14.55
N PRO A 124 -14.50 -13.87 14.99
CA PRO A 124 -14.45 -14.61 16.26
C PRO A 124 -13.49 -15.79 16.23
N ILE A 125 -13.15 -16.32 15.06
CA ILE A 125 -12.30 -17.49 14.86
C ILE A 125 -10.84 -17.06 14.65
N THR A 126 -10.61 -16.19 13.66
CA THR A 126 -9.26 -15.76 13.26
C THR A 126 -8.71 -14.63 14.14
N LYS A 127 -9.58 -13.92 14.87
CA LYS A 127 -9.25 -12.70 15.63
C LYS A 127 -8.67 -11.58 14.76
N VAL A 128 -8.90 -11.62 13.45
CA VAL A 128 -8.46 -10.60 12.49
C VAL A 128 -9.62 -9.67 12.18
N ALA A 129 -9.35 -8.36 12.12
CA ALA A 129 -10.30 -7.38 11.63
C ALA A 129 -10.17 -7.22 10.11
N ARG A 130 -11.29 -6.88 9.45
CA ARG A 130 -11.24 -6.50 8.03
C ARG A 130 -10.52 -5.16 7.91
N LYS A 131 -9.63 -5.00 6.94
CA LYS A 131 -8.86 -3.75 6.75
C LYS A 131 -9.27 -3.02 5.49
N PHE A 132 -9.16 -1.70 5.51
CA PHE A 132 -9.16 -0.87 4.32
C PHE A 132 -7.85 -0.10 4.26
N ASP A 133 -7.37 0.09 3.03
CA ASP A 133 -6.15 0.81 2.76
C ASP A 133 -6.50 2.18 2.18
N THR A 134 -5.93 3.23 2.77
CA THR A 134 -5.98 4.60 2.24
C THR A 134 -4.65 4.90 1.58
N ILE A 135 -4.67 5.28 0.30
CA ILE A 135 -3.47 5.73 -0.39
C ILE A 135 -3.31 7.24 -0.14
N PRO A 136 -2.24 7.67 0.58
CA PRO A 136 -2.06 9.08 0.87
C PRO A 136 -1.75 9.86 -0.41
N LEU A 137 -2.40 11.01 -0.57
CA LEU A 137 -2.25 11.83 -1.78
C LEU A 137 -0.83 12.39 -1.93
N GLY A 138 -0.21 12.86 -0.83
CA GLY A 138 1.10 13.50 -0.85
C GLY A 138 2.20 12.65 -1.52
N PRO A 139 2.44 11.40 -1.07
CA PRO A 139 3.44 10.54 -1.71
C PRO A 139 3.12 10.21 -3.16
N VAL A 140 1.83 10.07 -3.51
CA VAL A 140 1.42 9.85 -4.91
C VAL A 140 1.83 11.03 -5.79
N LEU A 141 1.57 12.26 -5.35
CA LEU A 141 1.96 13.46 -6.10
C LEU A 141 3.49 13.57 -6.24
N GLN A 142 4.24 13.29 -5.16
CA GLN A 142 5.69 13.25 -5.20
C GLN A 142 6.22 12.22 -6.20
N ALA A 143 5.66 11.02 -6.23
CA ALA A 143 6.03 9.98 -7.18
C ALA A 143 5.68 10.35 -8.63
N LEU A 144 4.46 10.85 -8.87
CA LEU A 144 3.98 11.23 -10.20
C LEU A 144 4.83 12.33 -10.84
N TRP A 145 5.26 13.32 -10.06
CA TRP A 145 6.01 14.48 -10.58
C TRP A 145 7.51 14.42 -10.26
N ARG A 146 8.03 13.23 -9.92
CA ARG A 146 9.43 13.07 -9.55
C ARG A 146 10.39 13.37 -10.72
N SER A 147 10.04 13.00 -11.95
CA SER A 147 10.90 13.23 -13.11
C SER A 147 10.63 14.59 -13.74
N LYS A 148 11.67 15.19 -14.34
CA LYS A 148 11.52 16.47 -15.06
C LYS A 148 10.45 16.36 -16.16
N GLU A 149 10.45 15.25 -16.89
CA GLU A 149 9.47 14.99 -17.94
C GLU A 149 8.03 15.00 -17.39
N SER A 150 7.77 14.26 -16.31
CA SER A 150 6.41 14.18 -15.76
C SER A 150 5.98 15.48 -15.08
N ALA A 151 6.89 16.20 -14.43
CA ALA A 151 6.63 17.50 -13.84
C ALA A 151 6.24 18.56 -14.90
N THR A 152 6.84 18.52 -16.09
CA THR A 152 6.49 19.46 -17.18
C THR A 152 5.15 19.18 -17.86
N ARG A 153 4.48 18.05 -17.56
CA ARG A 153 3.18 17.68 -18.12
C ARG A 153 1.99 18.07 -17.24
N MET A 154 2.22 18.71 -16.09
CA MET A 154 1.18 19.36 -15.28
C MET A 154 0.65 20.62 -15.95
#